data_AF-A0A4Y2H921-F1
#
_entry.id   AF-A0A4Y2H921-F1
#
_cell.length_a   1.000
_cell.length_b   1.000
_cell.length_c   1.000
_cell.angle_alpha   90.00
_cell.angle_beta   90.00
_cell.angle_gamma   90.00
#
_symmetry.space_group_name_H-M   'P 1'
#
loop_
_entity.id
_entity.type
_entity.pdbx_description
1 polymer ?
#
loop_
_entity_poly.entity_id
_entity_poly.type
_entity_poly.pdbx_seq_one_letter_code
_entity_poly.pdbx_strand_id
1 'polypeptide(L)'
;MLLFLATLPKTADSKEIFQLTSIDYFRVKVEPLKRKTTPAQCYNCQDFYHHSRFCLRDPKYLKCAGKHITQSCQKPADTPAKCCHCNGPHTANFTGCPRNPINKRQEKEARQPKRSFKPAPSNACSNPQALAQIKAPASSIYSS
;
A
#
# COMPACT_ATOMS: atom_id res chain seq x y z
N MET A 1 14.19 24.22 3.48
CA MET A 1 12.73 24.23 3.74
C MET A 1 12.48 23.22 4.85
N LEU A 2 12.11 23.68 6.04
CA LEU A 2 11.87 22.80 7.20
C LEU A 2 10.49 22.14 7.04
N LEU A 3 10.41 20.85 7.33
CA LEU A 3 9.18 20.05 7.26
C LEU A 3 8.89 19.52 8.65
N PHE A 4 7.66 19.74 9.10
CA PHE A 4 7.17 19.27 10.40
C PHE A 4 5.94 18.39 10.18
N LEU A 5 5.81 17.35 11.00
CA LEU A 5 4.62 16.50 11.03
C LEU A 5 3.76 16.89 12.24
N ALA A 6 2.57 17.40 11.99
CA ALA A 6 1.56 17.65 13.01
C ALA A 6 0.47 16.57 12.93
N THR A 7 0.15 15.94 14.06
CA THR A 7 -0.92 14.95 14.18
C THR A 7 -2.07 15.55 14.99
N LEU A 8 -3.25 15.65 14.37
CA LEU A 8 -4.45 16.19 14.99
C LEU A 8 -5.60 15.18 14.93
N PRO A 9 -6.50 15.17 15.94
CA PRO A 9 -7.74 14.41 15.86
C PRO A 9 -8.62 14.96 14.72
N LYS A 10 -9.45 14.10 14.12
CA LYS A 10 -10.34 14.49 13.02
C LYS A 10 -11.61 15.17 13.54
N THR A 11 -11.49 16.43 13.94
CA THR A 11 -12.64 17.29 14.32
C THR A 11 -12.91 18.36 13.25
N ALA A 12 -14.04 19.06 13.34
CA ALA A 12 -14.32 20.20 12.46
C ALA A 12 -13.22 21.27 12.60
N ASP A 13 -12.90 21.63 13.83
CA ASP A 13 -11.89 22.63 14.21
C ASP A 13 -10.49 22.27 13.66
N SER A 14 -10.12 20.99 13.68
CA SER A 14 -8.82 20.54 13.15
C SER A 14 -8.65 20.82 11.65
N LYS A 15 -9.74 21.01 10.89
CA LYS A 15 -9.66 21.32 9.46
C LYS A 15 -9.29 22.78 9.20
N GLU A 16 -9.46 23.67 10.18
CA GLU A 16 -9.11 25.08 10.06
C GLU A 16 -7.61 25.29 9.88
N ILE A 17 -6.78 24.33 10.34
CA ILE A 17 -5.32 24.39 10.18
C ILE A 17 -4.87 24.50 8.72
N PHE A 18 -5.65 23.98 7.76
CA PHE A 18 -5.32 24.07 6.34
C PHE A 18 -5.45 25.50 5.77
N GLN A 19 -6.08 26.41 6.52
CA GLN A 19 -6.23 27.82 6.16
C GLN A 19 -5.10 28.70 6.73
N LEU A 20 -4.26 28.15 7.63
CA LEU A 20 -3.14 28.89 8.21
C LEU A 20 -2.08 29.20 7.15
N THR A 21 -1.73 30.49 7.06
CA THR A 21 -0.67 31.01 6.20
C THR A 21 0.56 31.46 6.97
N SER A 22 0.42 31.67 8.29
CA SER A 22 1.51 32.04 9.19
C SER A 22 1.31 31.47 10.59
N ILE A 23 2.43 31.22 11.27
CA ILE A 23 2.52 30.88 12.69
C ILE A 23 3.60 31.80 13.25
N ASP A 24 3.24 32.69 14.17
CA ASP A 24 4.08 33.78 14.64
C ASP A 24 4.71 34.56 13.47
N TYR A 25 6.04 34.65 13.43
CA TYR A 25 6.80 35.33 12.38
C TYR A 25 7.13 34.44 11.18
N PHE A 26 6.64 33.18 11.16
CA PHE A 26 6.90 32.22 10.10
C PHE A 26 5.74 32.14 9.13
N ARG A 27 6.01 32.31 7.84
CA ARG A 27 5.08 31.91 6.77
C ARG A 27 5.10 30.39 6.63
N VAL A 28 3.93 29.77 6.72
CA VAL A 28 3.78 28.30 6.64
C VAL A 28 2.83 27.92 5.53
N LYS A 29 3.01 26.71 4.99
CA LYS A 29 2.07 26.06 4.10
C LYS A 29 1.68 24.74 4.72
N VAL A 30 0.41 24.59 5.07
CA VAL A 30 -0.12 23.36 5.64
C VAL A 30 -0.71 22.51 4.53
N GLU A 31 -0.22 21.28 4.38
CA GLU A 31 -0.72 20.33 3.40
C GLU A 31 -1.15 19.03 4.09
N PRO A 32 -2.22 18.36 3.62
CA PRO A 32 -2.59 17.05 4.13
C PRO A 32 -1.48 16.04 3.82
N LEU A 33 -1.16 15.20 4.82
CA LEU A 33 -0.18 14.14 4.64
C LEU A 33 -0.66 13.16 3.56
N LYS A 34 -0.02 13.21 2.39
CA LYS A 34 -0.28 12.28 1.29
C LYS A 34 0.30 10.91 1.64
N ARG A 35 -0.58 9.94 1.86
CA ARG A 35 -0.16 8.54 2.01
C ARG A 35 0.40 8.04 0.69
N LYS A 36 1.62 7.52 0.69
CA LYS A 36 2.13 6.76 -0.45
C LYS A 36 1.33 5.47 -0.54
N THR A 37 0.63 5.29 -1.66
CA THR A 37 -0.13 4.06 -1.94
C THR A 37 0.80 2.86 -2.14
N THR A 38 2.01 3.11 -2.65
CA THR A 38 3.01 2.07 -2.89
C THR A 38 3.80 1.79 -1.62
N PRO A 39 3.89 0.53 -1.18
CA PRO A 39 4.78 0.19 -0.07
C PRO A 39 6.22 0.53 -0.43
N ALA A 40 7.03 0.85 0.57
CA ALA A 40 8.44 1.11 0.39
C ALA A 40 9.11 -0.11 -0.28
N GLN A 41 9.90 0.14 -1.32
CA GLN A 41 10.74 -0.85 -1.96
C GLN A 41 12.18 -0.65 -1.49
N CYS A 42 12.81 -1.74 -1.05
CA CYS A 42 14.18 -1.71 -0.58
C CYS A 42 15.16 -1.65 -1.75
N TYR A 43 16.01 -0.62 -1.81
CA TYR A 43 17.05 -0.50 -2.84
C TYR A 43 18.17 -1.52 -2.72
N ASN A 44 18.32 -2.19 -1.56
CA ASN A 44 19.30 -3.26 -1.39
C ASN A 44 18.79 -4.56 -2.04
N CYS A 45 17.67 -5.12 -1.58
CA CYS A 45 17.19 -6.44 -2.03
C CYS A 45 16.00 -6.39 -3.02
N GLN A 46 15.51 -5.20 -3.38
CA GLN A 46 14.35 -4.94 -4.25
C GLN A 46 12.98 -5.42 -3.73
N ASP A 47 12.90 -6.05 -2.55
CA ASP A 47 11.63 -6.48 -1.95
C ASP A 47 10.88 -5.30 -1.31
N PHE A 48 9.58 -5.48 -1.11
CA PHE A 48 8.68 -4.47 -0.56
C PHE A 48 8.63 -4.50 0.98
N TYR A 49 7.99 -3.49 1.58
CA TYR A 49 7.64 -3.39 3.00
C TYR A 49 8.79 -3.15 3.99
N HIS A 50 9.96 -2.71 3.52
CA HIS A 50 11.07 -2.33 4.39
C HIS A 50 12.03 -1.36 3.68
N HIS A 51 12.88 -0.68 4.47
CA HIS A 51 13.88 0.26 3.96
C HIS A 51 15.27 -0.37 3.90
N SER A 52 16.10 0.07 2.94
CA SER A 52 17.47 -0.42 2.75
C SER A 52 18.35 -0.27 3.98
N ARG A 53 18.11 0.77 4.79
CA ARG A 53 18.90 1.08 6.00
C ARG A 53 18.94 -0.08 7.00
N PHE A 54 17.89 -0.89 7.06
CA PHE A 54 17.75 -2.01 7.99
C PHE A 54 17.68 -3.36 7.25
N CYS A 55 18.13 -3.40 6.00
CA CYS A 55 18.06 -4.61 5.17
C CYS A 55 19.35 -5.42 5.29
N LEU A 56 19.24 -6.63 5.85
CA LEU A 56 20.34 -7.60 5.96
C LEU A 56 20.32 -8.67 4.85
N ARG A 57 19.43 -8.54 3.86
CA ARG A 57 19.33 -9.48 2.74
C ARG A 57 20.42 -9.23 1.70
N ASP A 58 20.71 -10.27 0.91
CA ASP A 58 21.59 -10.15 -0.24
C ASP A 58 21.14 -9.04 -1.20
N PRO A 59 22.09 -8.26 -1.74
CA PRO A 59 21.79 -7.22 -2.70
C PRO A 59 21.22 -7.83 -3.98
N LYS A 60 20.23 -7.16 -4.57
CA LYS A 60 19.71 -7.44 -5.90
C LYS A 60 19.75 -6.18 -6.73
N TYR A 61 20.37 -6.25 -7.91
CA TYR A 61 20.41 -5.12 -8.82
C TYR A 61 19.07 -4.90 -9.52
N LEU A 62 18.55 -3.66 -9.43
CA LEU A 62 17.25 -3.24 -9.95
C LEU A 62 17.02 -3.58 -11.43
N LYS A 63 18.04 -3.44 -12.28
CA LYS A 63 17.89 -3.61 -13.74
C LYS A 63 18.07 -5.05 -14.19
N CYS A 64 18.87 -5.88 -13.51
CA CYS A 64 19.20 -7.20 -14.04
C CYS A 64 18.88 -8.38 -13.12
N ALA A 65 18.34 -8.11 -11.93
CA ALA A 65 18.05 -9.08 -10.88
C ALA A 65 19.27 -9.88 -10.39
N GLY A 66 20.50 -9.41 -10.69
CA GLY A 66 21.73 -10.05 -10.25
C GLY A 66 22.00 -9.85 -8.75
N LYS A 67 22.64 -10.83 -8.12
CA LYS A 67 22.98 -10.84 -6.68
C LYS A 67 24.18 -9.95 -6.36
N HIS A 68 24.06 -8.66 -6.67
CA HIS A 68 25.16 -7.71 -6.55
C HIS A 68 24.64 -6.27 -6.45
N ILE A 69 25.49 -5.34 -6.01
CA ILE A 69 25.19 -3.92 -5.97
C ILE A 69 25.35 -3.28 -7.35
N THR A 70 24.72 -2.12 -7.57
CA THR A 70 24.76 -1.38 -8.85
C THR A 70 26.17 -1.22 -9.41
N GLN A 71 27.17 -0.91 -8.56
CA GLN A 71 28.55 -0.66 -8.98
C GLN A 71 29.27 -1.91 -9.48
N SER A 72 28.86 -3.09 -9.03
CA SER A 72 29.44 -4.38 -9.43
C SER A 72 28.72 -5.04 -10.61
N CYS A 73 27.76 -4.35 -11.24
CA CYS A 73 27.07 -4.90 -12.40
C CYS A 73 27.99 -4.85 -13.63
N GLN A 74 28.34 -6.01 -14.17
CA GLN A 74 29.14 -6.14 -15.40
C GLN A 74 28.30 -6.06 -16.67
N LYS A 75 26.97 -6.04 -16.56
CA LYS A 75 26.10 -5.98 -17.74
C LYS A 75 26.11 -4.58 -18.34
N PRO A 76 26.26 -4.45 -19.68
CA PRO A 76 26.22 -3.15 -20.32
C PRO A 76 24.88 -2.46 -20.11
N ALA A 77 24.88 -1.12 -20.08
CA ALA A 77 23.70 -0.31 -19.79
C ALA A 77 22.52 -0.56 -20.75
N ASP A 78 22.83 -1.01 -21.98
CA ASP A 78 21.88 -1.30 -23.04
C ASP A 78 21.21 -2.68 -22.91
N THR A 79 21.60 -3.48 -21.91
CA THR A 79 20.92 -4.76 -21.69
C THR A 79 19.47 -4.55 -21.26
N PRO A 80 18.52 -5.32 -21.83
CA PRO A 80 17.12 -5.26 -21.41
C PRO A 80 16.98 -5.48 -19.91
N ALA A 81 16.16 -4.64 -19.27
CA ALA A 81 15.90 -4.78 -17.85
C ALA A 81 15.15 -6.09 -17.56
N LYS A 82 15.48 -6.75 -16.46
CA LYS A 82 14.82 -7.96 -15.95
C LYS A 82 14.33 -7.71 -14.53
N CYS A 83 13.03 -7.84 -14.34
CA CYS A 83 12.40 -7.66 -13.04
C CYS A 83 12.71 -8.85 -12.12
N CYS A 84 13.20 -8.61 -10.90
CA CYS A 84 13.47 -9.70 -9.95
C CYS A 84 12.21 -10.37 -9.37
N HIS A 85 11.03 -9.76 -9.54
CA HIS A 85 9.77 -10.25 -8.97
C HIS A 85 8.95 -11.11 -9.94
N CYS A 86 8.93 -10.74 -11.22
CA CYS A 86 8.16 -11.42 -12.27
C CYS A 86 8.99 -11.88 -13.47
N ASN A 87 10.30 -11.60 -13.52
CA ASN A 87 11.19 -11.89 -14.65
C ASN A 87 10.83 -11.20 -15.98
N GLY A 88 9.88 -10.25 -15.98
CA GLY A 88 9.48 -9.50 -17.18
C GLY A 88 10.52 -8.45 -17.62
N PRO A 89 10.36 -7.91 -18.85
CA PRO A 89 11.29 -6.97 -19.48
C PRO A 89 11.11 -5.54 -18.94
N HIS A 90 11.28 -5.35 -17.63
CA HIS A 90 11.19 -4.07 -16.95
C HIS A 90 12.01 -4.08 -15.65
N THR A 91 12.29 -2.92 -15.08
CA THR A 91 12.98 -2.80 -13.78
C THR A 91 12.07 -3.23 -12.62
N ALA A 92 12.64 -3.69 -11.51
CA ALA A 92 11.85 -4.17 -10.37
C ALA A 92 10.94 -3.10 -9.71
N ASN A 93 11.16 -1.80 -9.98
CA ASN A 93 10.37 -0.68 -9.48
C ASN A 93 9.26 -0.23 -10.46
N PHE A 94 9.09 -0.93 -11.58
CA PHE A 94 8.05 -0.61 -12.55
C PHE A 94 6.65 -0.76 -11.92
N THR A 95 5.87 0.33 -11.96
CA THR A 95 4.56 0.40 -11.31
C THR A 95 3.56 -0.58 -11.90
N GLY A 96 3.64 -0.87 -13.20
CA GLY A 96 2.79 -1.83 -13.90
C GLY A 96 3.18 -3.30 -13.71
N CYS A 97 4.18 -3.63 -12.87
CA CYS A 97 4.56 -5.01 -12.64
C CYS A 97 3.40 -5.81 -12.01
N PRO A 98 3.02 -7.00 -12.52
CA PRO A 98 1.95 -7.81 -11.93
C PRO A 98 2.29 -8.29 -10.51
N ARG A 99 3.57 -8.28 -10.13
CA ARG A 99 4.02 -8.66 -8.79
C ARG A 99 4.13 -7.47 -7.84
N ASN A 100 3.86 -6.25 -8.30
CA ASN A 100 3.72 -5.07 -7.44
C ASN A 100 2.58 -5.28 -6.45
N PRO A 101 2.78 -5.05 -5.13
CA PRO A 101 1.75 -5.27 -4.12
C PRO A 101 0.44 -4.48 -4.35
N ILE A 102 0.50 -3.28 -4.95
CA ILE A 102 -0.72 -2.54 -5.30
C ILE A 102 -1.55 -3.33 -6.30
N ASN A 103 -0.93 -3.75 -7.40
CA ASN A 103 -1.63 -4.43 -8.49
C ASN A 103 -2.19 -5.77 -8.01
N LYS A 104 -1.42 -6.51 -7.20
CA LYS A 104 -1.91 -7.74 -6.54
C LYS A 104 -3.11 -7.50 -5.64
N ARG A 105 -3.12 -6.39 -4.88
CA ARG A 105 -4.24 -6.05 -4.00
C ARG A 105 -5.48 -5.72 -4.82
N GLN A 106 -5.35 -4.88 -5.85
CA GLN A 106 -6.43 -4.52 -6.76
C GLN A 106 -7.01 -5.74 -7.45
N GLU A 107 -6.17 -6.66 -7.92
CA GLU A 107 -6.61 -7.91 -8.53
C GLU A 107 -7.40 -8.78 -7.54
N LYS A 108 -6.95 -8.89 -6.29
CA LYS A 108 -7.68 -9.60 -5.24
C LYS A 108 -9.02 -8.95 -4.91
N GLU A 109 -9.06 -7.62 -4.80
CA GLU A 109 -10.28 -6.86 -4.54
C GLU A 109 -11.28 -6.99 -5.71
N ALA A 110 -10.80 -7.02 -6.96
CA ALA A 110 -11.63 -7.23 -8.14
C ALA A 110 -12.19 -8.66 -8.23
N ARG A 111 -11.43 -9.67 -7.79
CA ARG A 111 -11.87 -11.07 -7.75
C ARG A 111 -12.83 -11.38 -6.59
N GLN A 112 -12.86 -10.56 -5.54
CA GLN A 112 -13.77 -10.78 -4.42
C GLN A 112 -15.20 -10.38 -4.82
N PRO A 113 -16.20 -11.26 -4.60
CA PRO A 113 -17.60 -10.85 -4.77
C PRO A 113 -17.88 -9.70 -3.80
N LYS A 114 -18.49 -8.63 -4.30
CA LYS A 114 -18.94 -7.51 -3.46
C LYS A 114 -19.83 -8.09 -2.38
N ARG A 115 -19.36 -8.13 -1.13
CA ARG A 115 -20.18 -8.54 0.01
C ARG A 115 -21.35 -7.56 0.10
N SER A 116 -22.54 -8.01 -0.33
CA SER A 116 -23.78 -7.32 -0.02
C SER A 116 -24.03 -7.53 1.46
N PHE A 117 -23.68 -6.53 2.28
CA PHE A 117 -24.13 -6.50 3.65
C PHE A 117 -25.65 -6.28 3.60
N LYS A 118 -26.43 -7.35 3.83
CA LYS A 118 -27.85 -7.16 4.12
C LYS A 118 -27.92 -6.31 5.40
N PRO A 119 -28.62 -5.17 5.38
CA PRO A 119 -28.79 -4.38 6.60
C PRO A 119 -29.40 -5.28 7.67
N ALA A 120 -28.88 -5.19 8.90
CA ALA A 120 -29.53 -5.86 10.01
C ALA A 120 -30.96 -5.32 10.14
N PRO A 121 -31.98 -6.18 10.36
CA PRO A 121 -33.34 -5.71 10.56
C PRO A 121 -33.36 -4.75 11.76
N SER A 122 -34.08 -3.63 11.63
CA SER A 122 -34.13 -2.56 12.64
C SER A 122 -34.49 -3.04 14.05
N ASN A 123 -35.15 -4.19 14.14
CA ASN A 123 -35.68 -4.76 15.38
C ASN A 123 -34.80 -5.90 15.93
N ALA A 124 -33.59 -6.09 15.39
CA ALA A 124 -32.69 -7.17 15.81
C ALA A 124 -32.39 -7.17 17.32
N CYS A 125 -32.34 -5.99 17.96
CA CYS A 125 -32.08 -5.88 19.40
C CYS A 125 -33.28 -6.25 20.29
N SER A 126 -34.50 -6.21 19.73
CA SER A 126 -35.75 -6.35 20.50
C SER A 126 -36.52 -7.63 20.15
N ASN A 127 -36.10 -8.36 19.11
CA ASN A 127 -36.76 -9.60 18.67
C ASN A 127 -35.77 -10.78 18.67
N PRO A 128 -35.94 -11.77 19.58
CA PRO A 128 -35.10 -12.96 19.64
C PRO A 128 -35.06 -13.80 18.35
N GLN A 129 -36.14 -13.80 17.57
CA GLN A 129 -36.21 -14.53 16.29
C GLN A 129 -35.38 -13.84 15.19
N ALA A 130 -35.33 -12.51 15.19
CA ALA A 130 -34.49 -11.73 14.27
C ALA A 130 -33.00 -11.90 14.60
N LEU A 131 -32.66 -12.03 15.90
CA LEU A 131 -31.31 -12.37 16.38
C LEU A 131 -30.85 -13.75 15.95
N ALA A 132 -31.75 -14.74 15.93
CA ALA A 132 -31.43 -16.11 15.50
C ALA A 132 -31.03 -16.18 14.01
N GLN A 133 -31.63 -15.34 13.16
CA GLN A 133 -31.30 -15.28 11.72
C GLN A 133 -29.94 -14.66 11.42
N ILE A 134 -29.34 -13.91 12.37
CA ILE A 134 -28.00 -13.33 12.23
C ILE A 134 -26.90 -14.34 12.61
N LYS A 135 -27.23 -15.34 13.43
CA LYS A 135 -26.26 -16.33 13.96
C LYS A 135 -26.07 -17.58 13.10
N ALA A 136 -26.85 -17.77 12.04
CA ALA A 136 -26.65 -18.91 11.14
C ALA A 136 -25.36 -18.72 10.31
N PRO A 137 -24.40 -19.67 10.32
CA PRO A 137 -23.20 -19.56 9.52
C PRO A 137 -23.56 -19.58 8.03
N ALA A 138 -22.92 -18.70 7.25
CA ALA A 138 -23.04 -18.70 5.80
C ALA A 138 -22.64 -20.08 5.28
N SER A 139 -23.56 -20.77 4.61
CA SER A 139 -23.28 -22.04 3.94
C SER A 139 -22.13 -21.83 2.94
N SER A 140 -21.05 -22.55 3.20
CA SER A 140 -19.87 -22.62 2.33
C SER A 140 -20.28 -23.02 0.93
N ILE A 141 -20.14 -22.10 -0.04
CA ILE A 141 -20.14 -22.44 -1.46
C ILE A 141 -18.76 -23.02 -1.79
N TYR A 142 -18.54 -24.28 -1.43
CA TYR A 142 -17.56 -25.12 -2.12
C TYR A 142 -18.39 -26.10 -2.94
N SER A 143 -18.37 -25.91 -4.26
CA SER A 143 -18.82 -26.91 -5.21
C SER A 143 -17.59 -27.47 -5.90
N SER A 144 -17.54 -28.80 -5.92
CA SER A 144 -16.50 -29.70 -6.42
C SER A 144 -16.08 -29.47 -7.87
#